data_AF-A0A5C6BS28-F1
#
_entry.id   AF-A0A5C6BS28-F1
#
_cell.length_a   1.000
_cell.length_b   1.000
_cell.length_c   1.000
_cell.angle_alpha   90.00
_cell.angle_beta   90.00
_cell.angle_gamma   90.00
#
_symmetry.space_group_name_H-M   'P 1'
#
loop_
_entity.id
_entity.type
_entity.pdbx_description
1 polymer ?
#
loop_
_entity_poly.entity_id
_entity_poly.type
_entity_poly.pdbx_seq_one_letter_code
_entity_poly.pdbx_strand_id
1 'polypeptide(L)'
;MPRYLRILIAIPLLVILLPIVLLVVGAWLLYGVLLNVLVWICWCARGRFVLLVYSDSPHWHDYIEEHIITQLPRSTAILNWSQRRSWSWYALPVRVFRYFAGDREFNPIVIVFVPLRWAKTFRFWQPFLDHKHGKSQPLEDESRRLFSYLSQHGIGDRSPQRPQ
;
A
#
# COMPACT_ATOMS: atom_id res chain seq x y z
N MET A 1 -27.95 14.04 -33.97
CA MET A 1 -27.91 15.19 -33.04
C MET A 1 -26.75 16.10 -33.45
N PRO A 2 -27.02 17.37 -33.83
CA PRO A 2 -26.01 18.26 -34.37
C PRO A 2 -24.92 18.63 -33.35
N ARG A 3 -23.69 18.88 -33.83
CA ARG A 3 -22.51 19.16 -32.98
C ARG A 3 -22.74 20.31 -31.99
N TYR A 4 -23.40 21.39 -32.42
CA TYR A 4 -23.69 22.55 -31.57
C TYR A 4 -24.62 22.21 -30.39
N LEU A 5 -25.61 21.33 -30.59
CA LEU A 5 -26.54 20.92 -29.54
C LEU A 5 -25.84 20.04 -28.48
N ARG A 6 -24.84 19.24 -28.88
CA ARG A 6 -24.00 18.49 -27.94
C ARG A 6 -23.16 19.42 -27.07
N ILE A 7 -22.56 20.46 -27.65
CA ILE A 7 -21.74 21.45 -26.93
C ILE A 7 -22.60 22.26 -25.95
N LEU A 8 -23.78 22.68 -26.40
CA LEU A 8 -24.72 23.45 -25.59
C LEU A 8 -25.19 22.69 -24.33
N ILE A 9 -25.31 21.36 -24.41
CA ILE A 9 -25.68 20.50 -23.27
C ILE A 9 -24.44 20.11 -22.43
N ALA A 10 -23.30 19.87 -23.07
CA ALA A 10 -22.10 19.40 -22.39
C ALA A 10 -21.48 20.48 -21.47
N ILE A 11 -21.51 21.75 -21.86
CA ILE A 11 -20.90 22.84 -21.06
C ILE A 11 -21.62 23.03 -19.71
N PRO A 12 -22.96 23.21 -19.64
CA PRO A 12 -23.66 23.32 -18.37
C PRO A 12 -23.50 22.07 -17.51
N LEU A 13 -23.56 20.88 -18.13
CA LEU A 13 -23.32 19.63 -17.44
C LEU A 13 -21.92 19.58 -16.82
N LEU A 14 -20.89 20.00 -17.55
CA LEU A 14 -19.53 20.07 -17.03
C LEU A 14 -19.42 21.07 -15.87
N VAL A 15 -20.02 22.25 -15.99
CA VAL A 15 -20.01 23.27 -14.93
C VAL A 15 -20.68 22.77 -13.65
N ILE A 16 -21.74 21.96 -13.75
CA ILE A 16 -22.43 21.35 -12.60
C ILE A 16 -21.63 20.16 -12.04
N LEU A 17 -21.06 19.31 -12.89
CA LEU A 17 -20.32 18.12 -12.46
C LEU A 17 -18.94 18.46 -11.89
N LEU A 18 -18.27 19.48 -12.40
CA LEU A 18 -16.93 19.88 -11.95
C LEU A 18 -16.84 20.11 -10.42
N PRO A 19 -17.70 20.93 -9.77
CA PRO A 19 -17.63 21.11 -8.33
C PRO A 19 -17.89 19.82 -7.55
N ILE A 20 -18.76 18.94 -8.05
CA ILE A 20 -19.01 17.62 -7.45
C ILE A 20 -17.75 16.76 -7.53
N VAL A 21 -17.10 16.70 -8.69
CA VAL A 21 -15.85 15.96 -8.88
C VAL A 21 -14.76 16.51 -7.96
N LEU A 22 -14.60 17.83 -7.89
CA LEU A 22 -13.62 18.48 -7.01
C LEU A 22 -13.89 18.16 -5.54
N LEU A 23 -15.16 18.17 -5.11
CA LEU A 23 -15.55 17.81 -3.75
C LEU A 23 -15.23 16.35 -3.44
N VAL A 24 -15.55 15.42 -4.34
CA VAL A 24 -15.27 13.99 -4.18
C VAL A 24 -13.76 13.73 -4.10
N VAL A 25 -12.98 14.32 -5.02
CA VAL A 25 -11.51 14.20 -5.01
C VAL A 25 -10.92 14.83 -3.74
N GLY A 26 -11.40 16.00 -3.34
CA GLY A 26 -10.97 16.67 -2.11
C GLY A 26 -11.25 15.84 -0.86
N ALA A 27 -12.46 15.28 -0.74
CA ALA A 27 -12.82 14.39 0.36
C ALA A 27 -11.96 13.11 0.37
N TRP A 28 -11.68 12.53 -0.79
CA TRP A 28 -10.82 11.36 -0.92
C TRP A 28 -9.38 11.65 -0.48
N LEU A 29 -8.80 12.78 -0.92
CA LEU A 29 -7.47 13.21 -0.50
C LEU A 29 -7.40 13.47 1.01
N LEU A 30 -8.41 14.16 1.56
CA LEU A 30 -8.51 14.40 3.00
C LEU A 30 -8.56 13.09 3.79
N TYR A 31 -9.35 12.11 3.32
CA TYR A 31 -9.41 10.79 3.93
C TYR A 31 -8.03 10.10 3.92
N GLY A 32 -7.25 10.21 2.84
CA GLY A 32 -5.87 9.72 2.79
C GLY A 32 -4.92 10.39 3.77
N VAL A 33 -5.04 11.72 3.93
CA VAL A 33 -4.26 12.47 4.94
C VAL A 33 -4.62 11.97 6.34
N LEU A 34 -5.91 11.85 6.66
CA LEU A 34 -6.37 11.35 7.95
C LEU A 34 -5.86 9.93 8.23
N LEU A 35 -5.87 9.04 7.25
CA LEU A 35 -5.31 7.70 7.40
C LEU A 35 -3.81 7.72 7.68
N ASN A 36 -3.02 8.55 6.98
CA ASN A 36 -1.58 8.69 7.28
C ASN A 36 -1.35 9.16 8.71
N VAL A 37 -2.07 10.21 9.14
CA VAL A 37 -1.95 10.75 10.51
C VAL A 37 -2.32 9.71 11.56
N LEU A 38 -3.42 8.98 11.35
CA LEU A 38 -3.81 7.89 12.25
C LEU A 38 -2.75 6.79 12.33
N VAL A 39 -2.13 6.42 11.20
CA VAL A 39 -1.02 5.46 11.21
C VAL A 39 0.19 6.02 11.95
N TRP A 40 0.53 7.29 11.78
CA TRP A 40 1.66 7.89 12.50
C TRP A 40 1.46 7.83 14.02
N ILE A 41 0.27 8.20 14.49
CA ILE A 41 -0.05 8.23 15.92
C ILE A 41 -0.21 6.81 16.49
N CYS A 42 -0.93 5.93 15.81
CA CYS A 42 -1.29 4.61 16.35
C CYS A 42 -0.20 3.55 16.15
N TRP A 43 0.59 3.65 15.06
CA TRP A 43 1.57 2.63 14.67
C TRP A 43 2.99 3.15 14.71
N CYS A 44 3.31 4.25 14.03
CA CYS A 44 4.69 4.73 13.95
C CYS A 44 5.24 5.12 15.33
N ALA A 45 4.41 5.73 16.19
CA ALA A 45 4.76 6.00 17.59
C ALA A 45 5.08 4.72 18.40
N ARG A 46 4.62 3.55 17.95
CA ARG A 46 4.86 2.23 18.57
C ARG A 46 5.90 1.40 17.79
N GLY A 47 6.63 2.01 16.86
CA GLY A 47 7.65 1.33 16.07
C GLY A 47 7.12 0.47 14.92
N ARG A 48 5.82 0.54 14.60
CA ARG A 48 5.19 -0.20 13.49
C ARG A 48 5.08 0.71 12.27
N PHE A 49 5.89 0.44 11.26
CA PHE A 49 6.01 1.30 10.07
C PHE A 49 5.62 0.58 8.78
N VAL A 50 5.41 -0.73 8.82
CA VAL A 50 5.23 -1.54 7.61
C VAL A 50 3.91 -2.29 7.70
N LEU A 51 3.19 -2.32 6.58
CA LEU A 51 2.05 -3.20 6.33
C LEU A 51 2.33 -4.09 5.13
N LEU A 52 2.51 -5.38 5.38
CA LEU A 52 2.56 -6.42 4.36
C LEU A 52 1.15 -7.00 4.17
N VAL A 53 0.73 -7.07 2.91
CA VAL A 53 -0.47 -7.82 2.52
C VAL A 53 -0.07 -8.85 1.48
N TYR A 54 -0.34 -10.12 1.78
CA TYR A 54 -0.04 -11.26 0.90
C TYR A 54 -1.19 -12.28 0.94
N SER A 55 -1.11 -13.36 0.16
CA SER A 55 -2.06 -14.47 0.22
C SER A 55 -1.34 -15.82 0.26
N ASP A 56 -2.05 -16.86 0.67
CA ASP A 56 -1.62 -18.27 0.66
C ASP A 56 -1.55 -18.88 -0.76
N SER A 57 -1.03 -18.13 -1.73
CA SER A 57 -0.84 -18.67 -3.07
C SER A 57 0.49 -19.43 -3.12
N PRO A 58 0.51 -20.68 -3.62
CA PRO A 58 1.74 -21.46 -3.74
C PRO A 58 2.78 -20.82 -4.68
N HIS A 59 2.41 -19.78 -5.45
CA HIS A 59 3.31 -19.10 -6.36
C HIS A 59 4.27 -18.11 -5.69
N TRP A 60 3.92 -17.59 -4.52
CA TRP A 60 4.72 -16.56 -3.84
C TRP A 60 4.73 -16.68 -2.33
N HIS A 61 3.89 -17.54 -1.74
CA HIS A 61 3.80 -17.73 -0.29
C HIS A 61 5.16 -18.07 0.30
N ASP A 62 5.79 -19.16 -0.15
CA ASP A 62 7.08 -19.63 0.37
C ASP A 62 8.18 -18.55 0.23
N TYR A 63 8.25 -17.92 -0.95
CA TYR A 63 9.21 -16.83 -1.18
C TYR A 63 9.00 -15.66 -0.21
N ILE A 64 7.75 -15.23 0.00
CA ILE A 64 7.43 -14.14 0.92
C ILE A 64 7.79 -14.52 2.36
N GLU A 65 7.44 -15.72 2.81
CA GLU A 65 7.74 -16.16 4.17
C GLU A 65 9.25 -16.27 4.42
N GLU A 66 9.99 -16.87 3.49
CA GLU A 66 11.42 -17.10 3.63
C GLU A 66 12.28 -15.86 3.42
N HIS A 67 11.92 -15.00 2.45
CA HIS A 67 12.80 -13.91 2.00
C HIS A 67 12.30 -12.52 2.40
N ILE A 68 10.99 -12.29 2.38
CA ILE A 68 10.45 -10.95 2.65
C ILE A 68 10.15 -10.79 4.15
N ILE A 69 9.38 -11.69 4.74
CA ILE A 69 8.94 -11.60 6.15
C ILE A 69 10.14 -11.65 7.10
N THR A 70 11.13 -12.51 6.83
CA THR A 70 12.35 -12.64 7.66
C THR A 70 13.18 -11.36 7.76
N GLN A 71 13.13 -10.52 6.72
CA GLN A 71 13.88 -9.26 6.65
C GLN A 71 13.06 -8.04 7.07
N LEU A 72 11.73 -8.18 7.18
CA LEU A 72 10.87 -7.10 7.65
C LEU A 72 10.98 -6.93 9.18
N PRO A 73 10.74 -5.70 9.70
CA PRO A 73 10.72 -5.48 11.15
C PRO A 73 9.72 -6.39 11.85
N ARG A 74 10.01 -6.85 13.07
CA ARG A 74 9.07 -7.69 13.83
C ARG A 74 7.75 -7.00 14.14
N SER A 75 7.77 -5.68 14.18
CA SER A 75 6.59 -4.84 14.41
C SER A 75 5.66 -4.74 13.18
N THR A 76 5.99 -5.37 12.05
CA THR A 76 5.23 -5.31 10.80
C THR A 76 3.78 -5.75 10.98
N ALA A 77 2.86 -4.98 10.40
CA ALA A 77 1.49 -5.39 10.22
C ALA A 77 1.40 -6.40 9.09
N ILE A 78 0.82 -7.57 9.36
CA ILE A 78 0.61 -8.58 8.31
C ILE A 78 -0.89 -8.78 8.13
N LEU A 79 -1.33 -8.75 6.88
CA LEU A 79 -2.69 -9.08 6.47
C LEU A 79 -2.64 -10.21 5.44
N ASN A 80 -3.34 -11.30 5.71
CA ASN A 80 -3.50 -12.40 4.77
C ASN A 80 -4.81 -12.26 3.98
N TRP A 81 -4.71 -11.98 2.69
CA TRP A 81 -5.83 -11.77 1.77
C TRP A 81 -6.71 -13.00 1.58
N SER A 82 -6.18 -14.21 1.76
CA SER A 82 -6.99 -15.44 1.80
C SER A 82 -8.03 -15.39 2.92
N GLN A 83 -7.67 -14.74 4.03
CA GLN A 83 -8.52 -14.58 5.21
C GLN A 83 -9.39 -13.31 5.17
N ARG A 84 -9.48 -12.61 4.03
CA ARG A 84 -10.18 -11.31 3.93
C ARG A 84 -11.64 -11.31 4.39
N ARG A 85 -12.31 -12.48 4.40
CA ARG A 85 -13.68 -12.63 4.87
C ARG A 85 -13.83 -12.40 6.39
N SER A 86 -12.78 -12.63 7.17
CA SER A 86 -12.79 -12.40 8.63
C SER A 86 -12.35 -10.98 9.01
N TRP A 87 -11.92 -10.17 8.04
CA TRP A 87 -11.39 -8.84 8.32
C TRP A 87 -12.50 -7.88 8.78
N SER A 88 -12.27 -7.26 9.93
CA SER A 88 -13.08 -6.12 10.35
C SER A 88 -12.82 -4.94 9.42
N TRP A 89 -13.87 -4.42 8.79
CA TRP A 89 -13.77 -3.27 7.89
C TRP A 89 -13.36 -1.97 8.59
N TYR A 90 -13.54 -1.92 9.91
CA TYR A 90 -13.11 -0.80 10.75
C TYR A 90 -11.64 -0.88 11.14
N ALA A 91 -11.00 -2.04 10.98
CA ALA A 91 -9.62 -2.22 11.38
C ALA A 91 -8.72 -1.29 10.56
N LEU A 92 -7.88 -0.52 11.27
CA LEU A 92 -6.94 0.42 10.64
C LEU A 92 -6.08 -0.23 9.53
N PRO A 93 -5.50 -1.45 9.71
CA PRO A 93 -4.75 -2.10 8.64
C PRO A 93 -5.57 -2.30 7.35
N VAL A 94 -6.85 -2.65 7.49
CA VAL A 94 -7.75 -2.93 6.37
C VAL A 94 -8.10 -1.63 5.64
N ARG A 95 -8.39 -0.55 6.36
CA ARG A 95 -8.71 0.76 5.77
C ARG A 95 -7.51 1.34 5.02
N VAL A 96 -6.34 1.24 5.63
CA VAL A 96 -5.07 1.67 5.04
C VAL A 96 -4.78 0.85 3.78
N PHE A 97 -4.87 -0.48 3.86
CA PHE A 97 -4.72 -1.34 2.69
C PHE A 97 -5.69 -0.94 1.57
N ARG A 98 -6.99 -0.82 1.83
CA ARG A 98 -7.98 -0.46 0.81
C ARG A 98 -7.70 0.89 0.15
N TYR A 99 -7.23 1.87 0.91
CA TYR A 99 -6.94 3.20 0.37
C TYR A 99 -5.66 3.22 -0.47
N PHE A 100 -4.56 2.62 0.01
CA PHE A 100 -3.26 2.73 -0.66
C PHE A 100 -3.01 1.63 -1.70
N ALA A 101 -3.59 0.45 -1.55
CA ALA A 101 -3.36 -0.64 -2.48
C ALA A 101 -4.15 -0.47 -3.79
N GLY A 102 -5.25 0.28 -3.80
CA GLY A 102 -6.09 0.46 -4.98
C GLY A 102 -6.64 -0.86 -5.54
N ASP A 103 -7.09 -0.84 -6.79
CA ASP A 103 -7.85 -1.96 -7.40
C ASP A 103 -7.01 -2.93 -8.25
N ARG A 104 -5.72 -2.64 -8.46
CA ARG A 104 -4.84 -3.44 -9.34
C ARG A 104 -3.57 -3.82 -8.60
N GLU A 105 -3.03 -5.01 -8.89
CA GLU A 105 -1.71 -5.47 -8.40
C GLU A 105 -1.53 -5.27 -6.89
N PHE A 106 -2.59 -5.48 -6.12
CA PHE A 106 -2.66 -5.17 -4.69
C PHE A 106 -2.18 -6.32 -3.80
N ASN A 107 -1.80 -7.45 -4.39
CA ASN A 107 -1.36 -8.63 -3.67
C ASN A 107 -0.33 -9.40 -4.52
N PRO A 108 0.91 -9.58 -4.05
CA PRO A 108 1.46 -9.11 -2.77
C PRO A 108 1.85 -7.63 -2.80
N ILE A 109 1.67 -6.92 -1.68
CA ILE A 109 2.02 -5.49 -1.54
C ILE A 109 2.61 -5.21 -0.17
N VAL A 110 3.62 -4.34 -0.13
CA VAL A 110 4.16 -3.76 1.11
C VAL A 110 3.91 -2.26 1.10
N ILE A 111 3.35 -1.75 2.19
CA ILE A 111 3.07 -0.33 2.38
C ILE A 111 3.92 0.16 3.56
N VAL A 112 4.79 1.12 3.30
CA VAL A 112 5.71 1.70 4.28
C VAL A 112 5.25 3.09 4.65
N PHE A 113 5.11 3.31 5.95
CA PHE A 113 4.74 4.59 6.56
C PHE A 113 5.97 5.21 7.20
N VAL A 114 6.31 6.42 6.77
CA VAL A 114 7.33 7.25 7.40
C VAL A 114 6.60 8.45 8.00
N PRO A 115 6.83 8.81 9.28
CA PRO A 115 6.22 9.99 9.88
C PRO A 115 6.43 11.24 9.01
N LEU A 116 5.39 12.06 8.89
CA LEU A 116 5.39 13.29 8.08
C LEU A 116 5.60 13.08 6.58
N ARG A 117 5.47 11.85 6.07
CA ARG A 117 5.55 11.54 4.64
C ARG A 117 4.39 10.69 4.19
N TRP A 118 4.00 10.88 2.93
CA TRP A 118 2.99 10.03 2.31
C TRP A 118 3.45 8.57 2.27
N ALA A 119 2.54 7.64 2.55
CA ALA A 119 2.81 6.21 2.50
C ALA A 119 3.38 5.79 1.14
N LYS A 120 4.41 4.94 1.16
CA LYS A 120 5.05 4.39 -0.03
C LYS A 120 4.61 2.94 -0.23
N THR A 121 4.17 2.60 -1.44
CA THR A 121 3.72 1.24 -1.79
C THR A 121 4.74 0.55 -2.68
N PHE A 122 5.00 -0.73 -2.40
CA PHE A 122 5.85 -1.64 -3.18
C PHE A 122 5.00 -2.83 -3.60
N ARG A 123 4.87 -3.06 -4.90
CA ARG A 123 3.94 -4.04 -5.48
C ARG A 123 4.72 -5.19 -6.08
N PHE A 124 4.41 -6.39 -5.64
CA PHE A 124 5.16 -7.58 -6.01
C PHE A 124 4.42 -8.47 -7.02
N TRP A 125 3.15 -8.20 -7.31
CA TRP A 125 2.36 -9.05 -8.23
C TRP A 125 3.02 -9.20 -9.62
N GLN A 126 3.34 -8.08 -10.29
CA GLN A 126 3.99 -8.12 -11.60
C GLN A 126 5.40 -8.74 -11.52
N PRO A 127 6.26 -8.37 -10.55
CA PRO A 127 7.52 -9.05 -10.34
C PRO A 127 7.44 -10.58 -10.14
N PHE A 128 6.44 -11.06 -9.39
CA PHE A 128 6.21 -12.51 -9.23
C PHE A 128 5.73 -13.17 -10.51
N LEU A 129 4.89 -12.49 -11.29
CA LEU A 129 4.45 -12.98 -12.60
C LEU A 129 5.64 -13.13 -13.55
N ASP A 130 6.52 -12.12 -13.60
CA ASP A 130 7.72 -12.14 -14.43
C ASP A 130 8.71 -13.23 -13.98
N HIS A 131 8.85 -13.44 -12.67
CA HIS A 131 9.66 -14.52 -12.11
C HIS A 131 9.15 -15.91 -12.51
N LYS A 132 7.82 -16.11 -12.53
CA LYS A 132 7.20 -17.34 -13.06
C LYS A 132 7.54 -17.58 -14.53
N HIS A 133 7.81 -16.53 -15.30
CA HIS A 133 8.25 -16.60 -16.69
C HIS A 133 9.78 -16.64 -16.84
N GLY A 134 10.53 -16.91 -15.76
CA GLY A 134 11.98 -17.07 -15.76
C GLY A 134 12.76 -15.77 -15.61
N LYS A 135 12.10 -14.62 -15.36
CA LYS A 135 12.75 -13.33 -15.16
C LYS A 135 12.79 -12.99 -13.67
N SER A 136 13.89 -13.33 -12.99
CA SER A 136 14.05 -13.04 -11.55
C SER A 136 14.40 -11.58 -11.23
N GLN A 137 15.00 -10.87 -12.19
CA GLN A 137 15.47 -9.49 -11.98
C GLN A 137 14.40 -8.53 -11.45
N PRO A 138 13.16 -8.48 -11.99
CA PRO A 138 12.13 -7.58 -11.48
C PRO A 138 11.79 -7.80 -10.01
N LEU A 139 11.82 -9.06 -9.54
CA LEU A 139 11.53 -9.41 -8.16
C LEU A 139 12.66 -8.99 -7.23
N GLU A 140 13.91 -9.22 -7.63
CA GLU A 140 15.09 -8.78 -6.89
C GLU A 140 15.19 -7.25 -6.82
N ASP A 141 14.89 -6.57 -7.92
CA ASP A 141 14.93 -5.10 -8.00
C ASP A 141 13.89 -4.45 -7.10
N GLU A 142 12.64 -4.93 -7.11
CA GLU A 142 11.59 -4.38 -6.25
C GLU A 142 11.84 -4.71 -4.77
N SER A 143 12.40 -5.90 -4.47
CA SER A 143 12.85 -6.25 -3.12
C SER A 143 13.98 -5.32 -2.65
N ARG A 144 15.00 -5.11 -3.49
CA ARG A 144 16.10 -4.17 -3.21
C ARG A 144 15.58 -2.77 -2.97
N ARG A 145 14.61 -2.31 -3.78
CA ARG A 145 13.99 -1.00 -3.64
C ARG A 145 13.24 -0.86 -2.31
N LEU A 146 12.51 -1.89 -1.88
CA LEU A 146 11.85 -1.93 -0.58
C LEU A 146 12.87 -1.82 0.56
N PHE A 147 13.87 -2.71 0.59
CA PHE A 147 14.83 -2.75 1.70
C PHE A 147 15.78 -1.55 1.73
N SER A 148 16.11 -0.98 0.57
CA SER A 148 16.85 0.29 0.49
C SER A 148 16.03 1.43 1.07
N TYR A 149 14.72 1.48 0.78
CA TYR A 149 13.83 2.50 1.32
C TYR A 149 13.68 2.38 2.84
N LEU A 150 13.54 1.15 3.35
CA LEU A 150 13.50 0.88 4.79
C LEU A 150 14.80 1.33 5.48
N SER A 151 15.94 0.93 4.94
CA SER A 151 17.28 1.27 5.47
C SER A 151 17.53 2.78 5.45
N GLN A 152 17.18 3.46 4.36
CA GLN A 152 17.31 4.92 4.23
C GLN A 152 16.55 5.68 5.33
N HIS A 153 15.42 5.13 5.79
CA HIS A 153 14.59 5.76 6.82
C HIS A 153 14.82 5.18 8.22
N GLY A 154 15.85 4.34 8.39
CA GLY A 154 16.15 3.69 9.67
C GLY A 154 15.01 2.82 10.20
N ILE A 155 14.17 2.29 9.28
CA ILE A 155 13.09 1.37 9.58
C ILE A 155 13.67 -0.04 9.49
N GLY A 156 13.95 -0.61 10.65
CA GLY A 156 14.48 -1.95 10.87
C GLY A 156 14.33 -2.24 12.36
N ASP A 157 14.65 -3.46 12.81
CA ASP A 157 14.71 -3.74 14.23
C ASP A 157 15.80 -2.86 14.86
N ARG A 158 15.41 -1.71 15.43
CA ARG A 158 16.20 -1.02 16.45
C ARG A 158 16.10 -1.87 17.71
N SER A 159 16.78 -3.00 17.72
CA SER A 159 17.16 -3.59 18.99
C SER A 159 18.22 -2.64 19.58
N PRO A 160 18.00 -2.02 20.75
CA PRO A 160 19.13 -1.58 21.53
C PRO A 160 19.98 -2.84 21.75
N GLN A 161 21.27 -2.77 21.45
CA GLN A 161 22.21 -3.80 21.84
C GLN A 161 21.90 -4.16 23.31
N ARG A 162 21.43 -5.39 23.56
CA ARG A 162 21.45 -5.90 24.93
C ARG A 162 22.93 -5.91 25.32
N PRO A 163 23.35 -5.23 26.40
CA PRO A 163 24.67 -5.50 26.95
C PRO A 163 24.74 -7.00 27.25
N GLN A 164 25.84 -7.61 26.80
CA GLN A 164 26.18 -9.01 27.07
C GLN A 164 26.27 -9.26 28.57
#